data_AF-A0A9E0X3W8-F1
#
_entry.id   AF-A0A9E0X3W8-F1
#
_cell.length_a   1.000
_cell.length_b   1.000
_cell.length_c   1.000
_cell.angle_alpha   90.00
_cell.angle_beta   90.00
_cell.angle_gamma   90.00
#
_symmetry.space_group_name_H-M   'P 1'
#
loop_
_entity.id
_entity.type
_entity.pdbx_description
1 polymer ?
#
loop_
_entity_poly.entity_id
_entity_poly.type
_entity_poly.pdbx_seq_one_letter_code
_entity_poly.pdbx_strand_id
1 'polypeptide(L)'
;KRWFPGETVSLGIGQGYNSFTMLQLAVAEATLANGGTRFRPHLIKAVKDQVTGQLTEVQQPPGENLGYNPKNVAIITNALMAVNQAGTGRRVFLGAPYTSAGKTGTAQAAAWGQNTKYNARLLEEHKRDHSLFAAFAPVENPRVAVAVIVENAGFGAAAAAPIVRRVFDYWLLGQYPNEQDLAAVAKGVAAAPTGTPRRADEVSVAPEP
;
A
#
# COMPACT_ATOMS: atom_id res chain seq x y z
N LYS A 1 27.77 15.66 10.73
CA LYS A 1 26.74 15.96 11.76
C LYS A 1 26.86 14.95 12.90
N ARG A 2 26.59 15.35 14.14
CA ARG A 2 26.67 14.47 15.34
C ARG A 2 25.30 13.82 15.55
N TRP A 3 25.29 12.50 15.79
CA TRP A 3 24.08 11.74 16.08
C TRP A 3 23.72 11.84 17.55
N PHE A 4 22.45 12.06 17.86
CA PHE A 4 21.92 12.08 19.22
C PHE A 4 21.01 10.86 19.46
N PRO A 5 21.04 10.25 20.65
CA PRO A 5 20.22 9.06 20.94
C PRO A 5 18.72 9.24 20.68
N GLY A 6 18.19 10.45 20.85
CA GLY A 6 16.78 10.76 20.57
C GLY A 6 16.40 10.67 19.10
N GLU A 7 17.36 10.82 18.17
CA GLU A 7 17.11 10.70 16.73
C GLU A 7 16.76 9.25 16.36
N THR A 8 17.38 8.25 17.01
CA THR A 8 17.11 6.83 16.79
C THR A 8 15.64 6.46 17.08
N VAL A 9 15.05 7.05 18.12
CA VAL A 9 13.69 6.72 18.56
C VAL A 9 12.66 7.12 17.51
N SER A 10 12.80 8.31 16.92
CA SER A 10 11.90 8.79 15.85
C SER A 10 11.97 7.89 14.61
N LEU A 11 13.16 7.40 14.27
CA LEU A 11 13.34 6.55 13.09
C LEU A 11 12.64 5.19 13.25
N GLY A 12 12.57 4.67 14.48
CA GLY A 12 11.88 3.40 14.78
C GLY A 12 10.38 3.40 14.48
N ILE A 13 9.74 4.58 14.40
CA ILE A 13 8.34 4.75 14.02
C ILE A 13 8.17 5.37 12.63
N GLY A 14 9.25 5.49 11.86
CA GLY A 14 9.23 6.06 10.51
C GLY A 14 9.16 7.59 10.45
N GLN A 15 9.51 8.29 11.54
CA GLN A 15 9.55 9.75 11.62
C GLN A 15 11.00 10.27 11.69
N GLY A 16 11.19 11.58 11.57
CA GLY A 16 12.51 12.21 11.60
C GLY A 16 13.15 12.25 10.21
N TYR A 17 14.41 11.82 10.10
CA TYR A 17 15.17 11.93 8.84
C TYR A 17 14.90 10.79 7.83
N ASN A 18 13.84 10.00 8.04
CA ASN A 18 13.42 8.94 7.13
C ASN A 18 12.51 9.49 6.04
N SER A 19 12.88 9.29 4.77
CA SER A 19 12.01 9.52 3.62
C SER A 19 12.13 8.35 2.67
N PHE A 20 10.98 7.83 2.21
CA PHE A 20 10.90 6.69 1.32
C PHE A 20 9.95 7.01 0.17
N THR A 21 10.28 6.52 -1.02
CA THR A 21 9.36 6.54 -2.15
C THR A 21 8.32 5.43 -2.01
N MET A 22 7.15 5.60 -2.63
CA MET A 22 6.13 4.55 -2.63
C MET A 22 6.63 3.25 -3.28
N LEU A 23 7.53 3.35 -4.26
CA LEU A 23 8.17 2.18 -4.85
C LEU A 23 9.08 1.45 -3.83
N GLN A 24 9.83 2.17 -2.99
CA GLN A 24 10.62 1.56 -1.93
C GLN A 24 9.75 0.85 -0.90
N LEU A 25 8.61 1.45 -0.51
CA LEU A 25 7.65 0.81 0.40
C LEU A 25 7.01 -0.44 -0.22
N ALA A 26 6.61 -0.38 -1.50
CA ALA A 26 6.06 -1.53 -2.20
C ALA A 26 7.08 -2.67 -2.32
N VAL A 27 8.35 -2.36 -2.60
CA VAL A 27 9.43 -3.36 -2.63
C VAL A 27 9.69 -3.95 -1.24
N ALA A 28 9.63 -3.16 -0.17
CA ALA A 28 9.77 -3.65 1.18
C ALA A 28 8.66 -4.65 1.55
N GLU A 29 7.40 -4.33 1.25
CA GLU A 29 6.28 -5.26 1.44
C GLU A 29 6.40 -6.51 0.57
N ALA A 30 6.78 -6.36 -0.70
CA ALA A 30 7.00 -7.50 -1.59
C ALA A 30 8.13 -8.42 -1.10
N THR A 31 9.19 -7.84 -0.52
CA THR A 31 10.31 -8.59 0.05
C THR A 31 9.86 -9.39 1.27
N LEU A 32 9.05 -8.79 2.15
CA LEU A 32 8.47 -9.48 3.30
C LEU A 32 7.53 -10.61 2.86
N ALA A 33 6.62 -10.32 1.92
CA ALA A 33 5.69 -11.28 1.34
C ALA A 33 6.42 -12.49 0.72
N ASN A 34 7.58 -12.24 0.13
CA ASN A 34 8.43 -13.25 -0.50
C ASN A 34 9.48 -13.85 0.45
N GLY A 35 9.19 -13.91 1.75
CA GLY A 35 10.02 -14.62 2.72
C GLY A 35 11.38 -13.98 3.01
N GLY A 36 11.60 -12.72 2.60
CA GLY A 36 12.89 -12.02 2.73
C GLY A 36 13.76 -12.04 1.47
N THR A 37 13.27 -12.57 0.35
CA THR A 37 13.96 -12.46 -0.95
C THR A 37 13.50 -11.21 -1.69
N ARG A 38 14.43 -10.29 -1.93
CA ARG A 38 14.21 -9.01 -2.62
C ARG A 38 14.40 -9.16 -4.12
N PHE A 39 13.40 -8.78 -4.89
CA PHE A 39 13.51 -8.64 -6.35
C PHE A 39 13.66 -7.18 -6.75
N ARG A 40 14.41 -6.94 -7.84
CA ARG A 40 14.50 -5.60 -8.44
C ARG A 40 13.17 -5.28 -9.14
N PRO A 41 12.49 -4.17 -8.81
CA PRO A 41 11.28 -3.78 -9.54
C PRO A 41 11.64 -3.42 -10.98
N HIS A 42 10.80 -3.84 -11.92
CA HIS A 42 10.95 -3.55 -13.34
C HIS A 42 9.58 -3.32 -13.98
N LEU A 43 9.52 -2.45 -14.99
CA LEU A 43 8.31 -2.18 -15.76
C LEU A 43 8.29 -2.95 -17.09
N ILE A 44 9.48 -3.11 -17.70
CA ILE A 44 9.61 -3.72 -19.02
C ILE A 44 9.50 -5.25 -18.84
N LYS A 45 8.51 -5.85 -19.50
CA LYS A 45 8.36 -7.31 -19.60
C LYS A 45 9.11 -7.86 -20.81
N ALA A 46 8.94 -7.21 -21.96
CA ALA A 46 9.53 -7.62 -23.22
C ALA A 46 9.73 -6.42 -24.15
N VAL A 47 10.64 -6.55 -25.11
CA VAL A 47 10.87 -5.60 -26.19
C VAL A 47 10.36 -6.22 -27.48
N LYS A 48 9.61 -5.45 -28.27
CA LYS A 48 9.13 -5.87 -29.59
C LYS A 48 9.97 -5.20 -30.67
N ASP A 49 10.61 -6.00 -31.51
CA ASP A 49 11.28 -5.53 -32.71
C ASP A 49 10.24 -5.02 -33.70
N GLN A 50 10.41 -3.78 -34.20
CA GLN A 50 9.41 -3.14 -35.06
C GLN A 50 9.41 -3.68 -36.50
N VAL A 51 10.52 -4.28 -36.96
CA VAL A 51 10.67 -4.76 -38.35
C VAL A 51 10.21 -6.20 -38.46
N THR A 52 10.69 -7.06 -37.58
CA THR A 52 10.42 -8.50 -37.56
C THR A 52 9.17 -8.84 -36.75
N GLY A 53 8.73 -7.93 -35.87
CA GLY A 53 7.66 -8.19 -34.91
C GLY A 53 8.06 -9.10 -33.74
N GLN A 54 9.32 -9.54 -33.67
CA GLN A 54 9.81 -10.48 -32.67
C GLN A 54 9.71 -9.88 -31.26
N LEU A 55 9.12 -10.64 -30.33
CA LEU A 55 9.05 -10.28 -28.92
C LEU A 55 10.18 -10.97 -28.16
N THR A 56 11.02 -10.20 -27.48
CA THR A 56 12.11 -10.69 -26.64
C THR A 56 11.87 -10.31 -25.20
N GLU A 57 11.66 -11.29 -24.32
CA GLU A 57 11.50 -11.03 -22.89
C GLU A 57 12.78 -10.44 -22.28
N VAL A 58 12.60 -9.44 -21.41
CA VAL A 58 13.74 -8.81 -20.73
C VAL A 58 14.09 -9.65 -19.50
N GLN A 59 15.23 -10.31 -19.56
CA GLN A 59 15.74 -11.11 -18.45
C GLN A 59 15.99 -10.22 -17.22
N GLN A 60 15.44 -10.63 -16.08
CA GLN A 60 15.63 -9.96 -14.80
C GLN A 60 16.76 -10.61 -14.01
N PRO A 61 17.50 -9.84 -13.20
CA PRO A 61 18.46 -10.43 -12.26
C PRO A 61 17.73 -11.35 -11.27
N PRO A 62 18.41 -12.38 -10.75
CA PRO A 62 17.84 -13.23 -9.70
C PRO A 62 17.52 -12.41 -8.45
N GLY A 63 16.59 -12.91 -7.64
CA GLY A 63 16.27 -12.32 -6.34
C GLY A 63 17.44 -12.44 -5.36
N GLU A 64 17.57 -11.44 -4.49
CA GLU A 64 18.57 -11.39 -3.43
C GLU A 64 17.94 -11.85 -2.11
N ASN A 65 18.42 -12.96 -1.56
CA ASN A 65 18.00 -13.42 -0.23
C ASN A 65 18.69 -12.57 0.84
N LEU A 66 17.91 -11.80 1.61
CA LEU A 66 18.43 -10.92 2.66
C LEU A 66 18.78 -11.65 3.97
N GLY A 67 18.61 -12.98 4.02
CA GLY A 67 18.97 -13.80 5.18
C GLY A 67 18.02 -13.61 6.37
N TYR A 68 16.77 -13.22 6.15
CA TYR A 68 15.80 -13.03 7.22
C TYR A 68 15.47 -14.37 7.89
N ASN A 69 15.38 -14.35 9.23
CA ASN A 69 14.94 -15.52 9.98
C ASN A 69 13.47 -15.81 9.63
N PRO A 70 13.13 -17.01 9.12
CA PRO A 70 11.76 -17.34 8.73
C PRO A 70 10.75 -17.20 9.88
N LYS A 71 11.17 -17.43 11.12
CA LYS A 71 10.30 -17.24 12.30
C LYS A 71 9.93 -15.77 12.49
N ASN A 72 10.88 -14.85 12.29
CA ASN A 72 10.62 -13.41 12.41
C ASN A 72 9.71 -12.93 11.28
N VAL A 73 9.92 -13.40 10.05
CA VAL A 73 9.04 -13.10 8.91
C VAL A 73 7.61 -13.55 9.22
N ALA A 74 7.42 -14.78 9.70
CA ALA A 74 6.09 -15.28 10.07
C ALA A 74 5.42 -14.45 11.17
N ILE A 75 6.17 -14.05 12.21
CA ILE A 75 5.65 -13.19 13.29
C ILE A 75 5.19 -11.84 12.74
N ILE A 76 6.01 -11.20 11.91
CA ILE A 76 5.69 -9.88 11.31
C ILE A 76 4.48 -10.01 10.39
N THR A 77 4.44 -11.02 9.51
CA THR A 77 3.30 -11.27 8.61
C THR A 77 2.00 -11.48 9.40
N ASN A 78 2.04 -12.26 10.48
CA ASN A 78 0.86 -12.45 11.35
C ASN A 78 0.43 -11.15 12.03
N ALA A 79 1.37 -10.33 12.47
CA ALA A 79 1.06 -9.02 13.06
C ALA A 79 0.42 -8.07 12.03
N LEU A 80 0.92 -8.04 10.79
CA LEU A 80 0.34 -7.27 9.70
C LEU A 80 -1.05 -7.79 9.29
N MET A 81 -1.26 -9.10 9.31
CA MET A 81 -2.59 -9.68 9.08
C MET A 81 -3.57 -9.27 10.18
N ALA A 82 -3.13 -9.24 11.44
CA ALA A 82 -3.94 -8.80 12.57
C ALA A 82 -4.39 -7.34 12.46
N VAL A 83 -3.63 -6.46 11.79
CA VAL A 83 -4.05 -5.07 11.50
C VAL A 83 -5.36 -5.05 10.70
N ASN A 84 -5.52 -5.95 9.73
CA ASN A 84 -6.69 -6.02 8.86
C ASN A 84 -7.82 -6.86 9.45
N GLN A 85 -7.54 -7.75 10.39
CA GLN A 85 -8.57 -8.57 11.05
C GLN A 85 -9.14 -7.92 12.31
N ALA A 86 -8.29 -7.29 13.13
CA ALA A 86 -8.63 -6.78 14.45
C ALA A 86 -8.17 -5.33 14.70
N GLY A 87 -7.20 -4.83 13.94
CA GLY A 87 -6.59 -3.52 14.14
C GLY A 87 -7.19 -2.39 13.31
N THR A 88 -6.34 -1.42 12.97
CA THR A 88 -6.73 -0.17 12.29
C THR A 88 -7.31 -0.38 10.89
N GLY A 89 -7.02 -1.50 10.22
CA GLY A 89 -7.57 -1.87 8.91
C GLY A 89 -8.89 -2.64 8.96
N ARG A 90 -9.33 -3.09 10.15
CA ARG A 90 -10.48 -4.01 10.31
C ARG A 90 -11.74 -3.58 9.56
N ARG A 91 -12.13 -2.32 9.68
CA ARG A 91 -13.37 -1.81 9.06
C ARG A 91 -13.31 -1.85 7.53
N VAL A 92 -12.12 -1.70 6.95
CA VAL A 92 -11.89 -1.65 5.51
C VAL A 92 -11.84 -3.06 4.91
N PHE A 93 -11.21 -4.01 5.60
CA PHE A 93 -11.04 -5.38 5.14
C PHE A 93 -12.16 -6.34 5.57
N LEU A 94 -13.18 -5.83 6.26
CA LEU A 94 -14.37 -6.60 6.61
C LEU A 94 -14.99 -7.24 5.35
N GLY A 95 -15.32 -8.53 5.44
CA GLY A 95 -15.96 -9.29 4.36
C GLY A 95 -15.07 -9.58 3.15
N ALA A 96 -13.75 -9.31 3.19
CA ALA A 96 -12.84 -9.78 2.15
C ALA A 96 -12.78 -11.31 2.14
N PRO A 97 -12.92 -11.98 0.97
CA PRO A 97 -12.85 -13.45 0.88
C PRO A 97 -11.40 -13.98 0.82
N TYR A 98 -10.41 -13.12 1.02
CA TYR A 98 -8.98 -13.43 1.02
C TYR A 98 -8.33 -12.84 2.27
N THR A 99 -7.18 -13.40 2.66
CA THR A 99 -6.35 -12.83 3.71
C THR A 99 -5.46 -11.73 3.14
N SER A 100 -5.19 -10.69 3.93
CA SER A 100 -4.24 -9.65 3.56
C SER A 100 -3.41 -9.23 4.75
N ALA A 101 -2.14 -8.95 4.51
CA ALA A 101 -1.23 -8.36 5.49
C ALA A 101 -0.97 -6.92 5.08
N GLY A 102 -1.13 -5.97 6.00
CA GLY A 102 -0.83 -4.57 5.68
C GLY A 102 -0.72 -3.67 6.90
N LYS A 103 -0.22 -2.47 6.68
CA LYS A 103 0.00 -1.48 7.75
C LYS A 103 -0.47 -0.09 7.34
N THR A 104 -1.25 0.52 8.23
CA THR A 104 -1.59 1.95 8.15
C THR A 104 -0.40 2.81 8.58
N GLY A 105 -0.13 3.86 7.82
CA GLY A 105 0.79 4.94 8.16
C GLY A 105 0.10 6.31 8.08
N THR A 106 0.67 7.26 8.82
CA THR A 106 0.31 8.69 8.76
C THR A 106 1.62 9.47 8.73
N ALA A 107 1.87 10.19 7.63
CA ALA A 107 3.08 11.00 7.47
C ALA A 107 2.74 12.47 7.65
N GLN A 108 3.48 13.16 8.51
CA GLN A 108 3.21 14.56 8.82
C GLN A 108 3.68 15.45 7.67
N ALA A 109 2.78 16.30 7.15
CA ALA A 109 3.10 17.22 6.05
C ALA A 109 3.77 18.52 6.54
N ALA A 110 3.57 18.90 7.81
CA ALA A 110 4.12 20.12 8.40
C ALA A 110 4.63 19.89 9.83
N ALA A 111 5.65 20.65 10.23
CA ALA A 111 6.17 20.66 11.58
C ALA A 111 5.25 21.45 12.52
N TRP A 112 5.03 20.92 13.72
CA TRP A 112 4.15 21.51 14.74
C TRP A 112 4.97 22.09 15.90
N GLY A 113 4.50 23.18 16.48
CA GLY A 113 5.04 23.71 17.74
C GLY A 113 4.76 22.76 18.91
N GLN A 114 5.70 22.62 19.84
CA GLN A 114 5.52 21.81 21.04
C GLN A 114 4.23 22.26 21.79
N ASN A 115 3.41 21.30 22.25
CA ASN A 115 2.09 21.48 22.89
C ASN A 115 0.87 21.82 22.01
N THR A 116 0.93 21.69 20.68
CA THR A 116 -0.29 21.76 19.84
C THR A 116 -0.91 20.37 19.62
N LYS A 117 -2.20 20.22 19.92
CA LYS A 117 -2.97 19.02 19.55
C LYS A 117 -3.36 19.10 18.08
N TYR A 118 -3.04 18.08 17.30
CA TYR A 118 -3.44 17.98 15.90
C TYR A 118 -4.97 18.06 15.76
N ASN A 119 -5.45 18.96 14.90
CA ASN A 119 -6.87 19.07 14.58
C ASN A 119 -7.05 19.35 13.08
N ALA A 120 -7.26 18.29 12.30
CA ALA A 120 -7.44 18.37 10.84
C ALA A 120 -8.51 19.37 10.37
N ARG A 121 -9.53 19.65 11.20
CA ARG A 121 -10.61 20.61 10.86
C ARG A 121 -10.16 22.06 10.89
N LEU A 122 -9.10 22.37 11.63
CA LEU A 122 -8.55 23.72 11.76
C LEU A 122 -7.39 23.97 10.78
N LEU A 123 -7.09 23.01 9.90
CA LEU A 123 -5.95 23.06 8.99
C LEU A 123 -6.39 23.27 7.55
N GLU A 124 -5.64 24.12 6.86
CA GLU A 124 -5.60 24.14 5.41
C GLU A 124 -5.23 22.74 4.91
N GLU A 125 -5.86 22.33 3.81
CA GLU A 125 -5.77 20.97 3.30
C GLU A 125 -4.31 20.52 3.12
N HIS A 126 -3.48 21.34 2.48
CA HIS A 126 -2.05 21.05 2.25
C HIS A 126 -1.19 20.86 3.52
N LYS A 127 -1.71 21.22 4.71
CA LYS A 127 -1.05 21.03 6.01
C LYS A 127 -1.54 19.79 6.76
N ARG A 128 -2.52 19.06 6.21
CA ARG A 128 -3.00 17.80 6.77
C ARG A 128 -2.00 16.68 6.49
N ASP A 129 -1.95 15.71 7.38
CA ASP A 129 -1.08 14.55 7.23
C ASP A 129 -1.47 13.73 5.99
N HIS A 130 -0.49 13.05 5.39
CA HIS A 130 -0.73 12.12 4.30
C HIS A 130 -1.19 10.77 4.86
N SER A 131 -2.14 10.15 4.16
CA SER A 131 -2.66 8.83 4.47
C SER A 131 -1.84 7.78 3.71
N LEU A 132 -1.18 6.86 4.43
CA LEU A 132 -0.40 5.77 3.82
C LEU A 132 -0.98 4.39 4.16
N PHE A 133 -0.89 3.48 3.21
CA PHE A 133 -1.13 2.07 3.43
C PHE A 133 -0.24 1.22 2.53
N ALA A 134 0.53 0.30 3.13
CA ALA A 134 1.35 -0.67 2.42
C ALA A 134 0.88 -2.08 2.80
N ALA A 135 0.72 -2.96 1.83
CA ALA A 135 0.12 -4.27 2.04
C ALA A 135 0.43 -5.26 0.92
N PHE A 136 0.20 -6.55 1.19
CA PHE A 136 0.18 -7.61 0.19
C PHE A 136 -0.95 -8.62 0.44
N ALA A 137 -1.32 -9.35 -0.62
CA ALA A 137 -2.35 -10.38 -0.56
C ALA A 137 -2.24 -11.41 -1.72
N PRO A 138 -2.79 -12.63 -1.55
CA PRO A 138 -3.15 -13.27 -0.27
C PRO A 138 -1.94 -13.51 0.64
N VAL A 139 -2.14 -13.78 1.93
CA VAL A 139 -1.01 -14.03 2.85
C VAL A 139 -0.33 -15.37 2.56
N GLU A 140 -1.11 -16.39 2.21
CA GLU A 140 -0.63 -17.77 2.05
C GLU A 140 0.07 -17.99 0.69
N ASN A 141 -0.32 -17.21 -0.32
CA ASN A 141 0.29 -17.22 -1.65
C ASN A 141 0.29 -15.80 -2.23
N PRO A 142 1.22 -14.92 -1.81
CA PRO A 142 1.22 -13.52 -2.22
C PRO A 142 1.27 -13.34 -3.74
N ARG A 143 0.32 -12.59 -4.28
CA ARG A 143 0.20 -12.31 -5.72
C ARG A 143 0.39 -10.85 -6.08
N VAL A 144 0.23 -9.95 -5.11
CA VAL A 144 0.33 -8.50 -5.30
C VAL A 144 0.78 -7.84 -4.02
N ALA A 145 1.69 -6.87 -4.14
CA ALA A 145 2.09 -5.95 -3.08
C ALA A 145 1.81 -4.51 -3.57
N VAL A 146 1.23 -3.69 -2.70
CA VAL A 146 0.75 -2.34 -3.03
C VAL A 146 1.16 -1.40 -1.92
N ALA A 147 1.65 -0.22 -2.30
CA ALA A 147 1.83 0.89 -1.37
C ALA A 147 1.14 2.13 -1.95
N VAL A 148 0.21 2.70 -1.19
CA VAL A 148 -0.58 3.88 -1.57
C VAL A 148 -0.31 5.01 -0.59
N ILE A 149 -0.14 6.22 -1.12
CA ILE A 149 -0.20 7.47 -0.41
C ILE A 149 -1.35 8.30 -0.99
N VAL A 150 -2.16 8.88 -0.11
CA VAL A 150 -3.12 9.91 -0.47
C VAL A 150 -2.69 11.16 0.27
N GLU A 151 -2.27 12.16 -0.49
CA GLU A 151 -1.73 13.37 0.10
C GLU A 151 -2.81 14.11 0.87
N ASN A 152 -2.47 14.64 2.06
CA ASN A 152 -3.34 15.51 2.84
C ASN A 152 -4.69 14.90 3.29
N ALA A 153 -4.83 13.58 3.20
CA ALA A 153 -6.05 12.86 3.51
C ALA A 153 -6.10 12.27 4.93
N GLY A 154 -5.21 12.69 5.82
CA GLY A 154 -5.21 12.31 7.23
C GLY A 154 -4.76 10.87 7.47
N PHE A 155 -5.57 10.09 8.18
CA PHE A 155 -5.18 8.76 8.66
C PHE A 155 -5.17 7.70 7.55
N GLY A 156 -4.17 6.81 7.54
CA GLY A 156 -4.02 5.73 6.56
C GLY A 156 -5.27 4.86 6.32
N ALA A 157 -6.06 4.63 7.38
CA ALA A 157 -7.30 3.85 7.31
C ALA A 157 -8.47 4.59 6.64
N ALA A 158 -8.41 5.92 6.53
CA ALA A 158 -9.49 6.75 6.02
C ALA A 158 -9.50 6.83 4.48
N ALA A 159 -8.33 6.86 3.84
CA ALA A 159 -8.24 7.02 2.38
C ALA A 159 -7.40 5.93 1.70
N ALA A 160 -6.17 5.67 2.15
CA ALA A 160 -5.27 4.76 1.46
C ALA A 160 -5.69 3.28 1.57
N ALA A 161 -6.10 2.83 2.77
CA ALA A 161 -6.54 1.45 2.96
C ALA A 161 -7.79 1.11 2.11
N PRO A 162 -8.84 1.95 2.04
CA PRO A 162 -9.97 1.73 1.14
C PRO A 162 -9.56 1.56 -0.34
N ILE A 163 -8.59 2.34 -0.82
CA ILE A 163 -8.07 2.19 -2.19
C ILE A 163 -7.40 0.83 -2.36
N VAL A 164 -6.49 0.45 -1.44
CA VAL A 164 -5.79 -0.84 -1.50
C VAL A 164 -6.75 -2.02 -1.46
N ARG A 165 -7.82 -1.95 -0.65
CA ARG A 165 -8.86 -2.98 -0.62
C ARG A 165 -9.44 -3.24 -2.01
N ARG A 166 -9.75 -2.19 -2.76
CA ARG A 166 -10.33 -2.28 -4.11
C ARG A 166 -9.33 -2.75 -5.16
N VAL A 167 -8.05 -2.39 -5.01
CA VAL A 167 -6.98 -2.95 -5.84
C VAL A 167 -6.89 -4.47 -5.65
N PHE A 168 -6.99 -4.96 -4.41
CA PHE A 168 -7.01 -6.39 -4.14
C PHE A 168 -8.27 -7.08 -4.65
N ASP A 169 -9.47 -6.50 -4.45
CA ASP A 169 -10.71 -7.07 -5.00
C ASP A 169 -10.64 -7.16 -6.55
N TYR A 170 -10.09 -6.14 -7.21
CA TYR A 170 -9.85 -6.16 -8.66
C TYR A 170 -8.87 -7.26 -9.05
N TRP A 171 -7.68 -7.29 -8.45
CA TRP A 171 -6.60 -8.18 -8.86
C TRP A 171 -6.87 -9.65 -8.55
N LEU A 172 -7.53 -9.93 -7.41
CA LEU A 172 -7.74 -11.29 -6.91
C LEU A 172 -9.09 -11.86 -7.31
N LEU A 173 -10.12 -11.02 -7.47
CA LEU A 173 -11.50 -11.45 -7.69
C LEU A 173 -12.07 -11.00 -9.03
N GLY A 174 -11.35 -10.14 -9.78
CA GLY A 174 -11.88 -9.52 -11.00
C GLY A 174 -13.07 -8.59 -10.72
N GLN A 175 -13.15 -8.02 -9.52
CA GLN A 175 -14.24 -7.14 -9.11
C GLN A 175 -13.85 -5.68 -9.30
N TYR A 176 -14.66 -4.96 -10.06
CA TYR A 176 -14.51 -3.53 -10.25
C TYR A 176 -15.53 -2.76 -9.38
N PRO A 177 -15.13 -1.71 -8.66
CA PRO A 177 -16.05 -0.91 -7.84
C PRO A 177 -17.24 -0.36 -8.64
N ASN A 178 -18.44 -0.38 -8.05
CA ASN A 178 -19.59 0.35 -8.62
C ASN A 178 -19.42 1.87 -8.41
N GLU A 179 -20.27 2.67 -9.07
CA GLU A 179 -20.18 4.12 -9.04
C GLU A 179 -20.37 4.74 -7.65
N GLN A 180 -21.29 4.18 -6.85
CA GLN A 180 -21.53 4.63 -5.49
C GLN A 180 -20.29 4.44 -4.62
N ASP A 181 -19.65 3.28 -4.75
CA ASP A 181 -18.43 2.93 -4.03
C ASP A 181 -17.24 3.81 -4.45
N LEU A 182 -17.07 4.05 -5.75
CA LEU A 182 -16.07 4.98 -6.29
C LEU A 182 -16.27 6.40 -5.75
N ALA A 183 -17.51 6.90 -5.76
CA ALA A 183 -17.83 8.22 -5.23
C ALA A 183 -17.53 8.34 -3.73
N ALA A 184 -17.72 7.26 -2.96
CA ALA A 184 -17.37 7.25 -1.53
C ALA A 184 -15.84 7.28 -1.30
N VAL A 185 -15.07 6.56 -2.14
CA VAL A 185 -13.60 6.58 -2.09
C VAL A 185 -13.06 7.95 -2.44
N ALA A 186 -13.56 8.56 -3.53
CA ALA A 186 -13.15 9.89 -3.96
C ALA A 186 -13.39 10.97 -2.88
N LYS A 187 -14.43 10.79 -2.05
CA LYS A 187 -14.74 11.68 -0.92
C LYS A 187 -13.99 11.33 0.38
N GLY A 188 -13.20 10.25 0.41
CA GLY A 188 -12.46 9.81 1.60
C GLY A 188 -13.35 9.32 2.75
N VAL A 189 -14.57 8.83 2.44
CA VAL A 189 -15.54 8.33 3.43
C VAL A 189 -15.81 6.82 3.30
N ALA A 190 -15.12 6.17 2.37
CA ALA A 190 -15.25 4.74 2.11
C ALA A 190 -14.64 3.87 3.23
N ALA A 191 -15.20 2.68 3.39
CA ALA A 191 -14.63 1.60 4.21
C ALA A 191 -14.59 0.31 3.37
N ALA A 192 -15.17 -0.78 3.88
CA ALA A 192 -15.43 -1.97 3.07
C ALA A 192 -16.27 -1.60 1.82
N PRO A 193 -16.06 -2.28 0.68
CA PRO A 193 -16.83 -2.03 -0.53
C PRO A 193 -18.34 -2.16 -0.30
N THR A 194 -19.12 -1.26 -0.90
CA THR A 194 -20.59 -1.25 -0.77
C THR A 194 -21.28 -1.49 -2.10
N GLY A 195 -22.48 -2.07 -2.06
CA GLY A 195 -23.26 -2.40 -3.26
C GLY A 195 -22.68 -3.58 -4.04
N THR A 196 -23.30 -3.92 -5.17
CA THR A 196 -22.84 -5.01 -6.04
C THR A 196 -21.66 -4.53 -6.88
N PRO A 197 -20.50 -5.21 -6.85
CA PRO A 197 -19.38 -4.85 -7.73
C PRO A 197 -19.70 -5.19 -9.18
N ARG A 198 -19.08 -4.46 -10.10
CA ARG A 198 -19.07 -4.76 -11.54
C ARG A 198 -18.01 -5.81 -11.85
N ARG A 199 -18.09 -6.47 -13.00
CA ARG A 199 -17.03 -7.36 -13.47
C ARG A 199 -15.93 -6.55 -14.16
N ALA A 200 -14.67 -6.85 -13.85
CA ALA A 200 -13.52 -6.10 -14.37
C ALA A 200 -13.38 -6.19 -15.89
N ASP A 201 -13.76 -7.32 -16.50
CA ASP A 201 -13.73 -7.53 -17.96
C ASP A 201 -14.81 -6.74 -18.70
N GLU A 202 -15.83 -6.25 -18.00
CA GLU A 202 -16.93 -5.45 -18.56
C GLU A 202 -16.68 -3.94 -18.44
N VAL A 203 -15.63 -3.52 -17.72
CA VAL A 203 -15.29 -2.10 -17.51
C VAL A 203 -14.11 -1.72 -18.40
N SER A 204 -14.35 -0.81 -19.36
CA SER A 204 -13.25 -0.20 -20.11
C SER A 204 -12.45 0.73 -19.21
N VAL A 205 -11.18 0.43 -19.02
CA VAL A 205 -10.22 1.27 -18.26
C VAL A 205 -9.28 2.02 -19.20
N ALA A 206 -9.52 1.97 -20.52
CA ALA A 206 -8.73 2.72 -21.48
C ALA A 206 -8.93 4.22 -21.22
N PRO A 207 -7.86 5.04 -21.20
CA PRO A 207 -8.04 6.48 -21.16
C PRO A 207 -8.87 6.90 -22.37
N GLU A 208 -9.88 7.75 -22.15
CA GLU A 208 -10.55 8.42 -23.27
C GLU A 208 -9.48 9.17 -24.08
N PRO A 209 -9.56 9.11 -25.42
CA PRO A 209 -8.55 9.68 -26.31
C PRO A 209 -8.36 11.19 -26.14
#